data_AF-A0A254QRT1-F1
#
_entry.id   AF-A0A254QRT1-F1
#
_cell.length_a   1.000
_cell.length_b   1.000
_cell.length_c   1.000
_cell.angle_alpha   90.00
_cell.angle_beta   90.00
_cell.angle_gamma   90.00
#
_symmetry.space_group_name_H-M   'P 1'
#
loop_
_entity.id
_entity.type
_entity.pdbx_description
1 polymer ?
#
loop_
_entity_poly.entity_id
_entity_poly.type
_entity_poly.pdbx_seq_one_letter_code
_entity_poly.pdbx_strand_id
1 'polypeptide(L)'
;MILSFLFLILEPISALMLTSLVLRHRHTLGIHRYARFFLAILAGGLVLHAAGQVEILMNYRPPRTYSWVPMYLALNGAIWTSYLTDRYRRKRA
;
A
#
# COMPACT_ATOMS: atom_id res chain seq x y z
N MET A 1 -7.43 8.36 -16.51
CA MET A 1 -6.47 7.46 -17.17
C MET A 1 -5.06 7.53 -16.57
N ILE A 2 -4.37 8.67 -16.61
CA ILE A 2 -2.98 8.80 -16.08
C ILE A 2 -2.86 8.37 -14.61
N LEU A 3 -3.80 8.80 -13.76
CA LEU A 3 -3.82 8.41 -12.34
C LEU A 3 -3.97 6.89 -12.16
N SER A 4 -4.82 6.22 -12.93
CA SER A 4 -5.02 4.77 -12.88
C SER A 4 -3.75 3.99 -13.26
N PHE A 5 -2.99 4.46 -14.26
CA PHE A 5 -1.67 3.87 -14.58
C PHE A 5 -0.64 4.08 -13.47
N LEU A 6 -0.63 5.27 -12.86
CA LEU A 6 0.21 5.57 -11.70
C LEU A 6 -0.09 4.63 -10.53
N PHE A 7 -1.37 4.37 -10.26
CA PHE A 7 -1.79 3.48 -9.19
C PHE A 7 -1.45 2.02 -9.46
N LEU A 8 -1.57 1.56 -10.71
CA LEU A 8 -1.18 0.21 -11.11
C LEU A 8 0.28 -0.11 -10.74
N ILE A 9 1.16 0.89 -10.77
CA ILE A 9 2.59 0.74 -10.43
C ILE A 9 2.83 0.99 -8.93
N LEU A 10 2.18 2.01 -8.35
CA LEU A 10 2.41 2.41 -6.97
C LEU A 10 1.89 1.40 -5.94
N GLU A 11 0.76 0.74 -6.20
CA GLU A 11 0.18 -0.25 -5.28
C GLU A 11 1.06 -1.49 -5.04
N PRO A 12 1.61 -2.17 -6.07
CA PRO A 12 2.49 -3.30 -5.84
C PRO A 12 3.79 -2.88 -5.12
N ILE A 13 4.31 -1.68 -5.40
CA ILE A 13 5.47 -1.14 -4.68
C ILE A 13 5.13 -0.94 -3.19
N SER A 14 4.00 -0.30 -2.89
CA SER A 14 3.53 -0.09 -1.52
C SER A 14 3.26 -1.42 -0.79
N ALA A 15 2.70 -2.41 -1.48
CA ALA A 15 2.48 -3.75 -0.92
C ALA A 15 3.81 -4.44 -0.57
N LEU A 16 4.83 -4.32 -1.42
CA LEU A 16 6.17 -4.84 -1.14
C LEU A 16 6.84 -4.11 0.04
N MET A 17 6.71 -2.78 0.11
CA MET A 17 7.23 -1.97 1.22
C MET A 17 6.56 -2.37 2.54
N LEU A 18 5.24 -2.54 2.54
CA LEU A 18 4.47 -2.99 3.70
C LEU A 18 4.88 -4.39 4.13
N THR A 19 4.98 -5.33 3.19
CA THR A 19 5.42 -6.70 3.46
C THR A 19 6.83 -6.72 4.06
N SER A 20 7.74 -5.91 3.52
CA SER A 20 9.09 -5.76 4.06
C SER A 20 9.08 -5.22 5.50
N LEU A 21 8.28 -4.19 5.78
CA LEU A 21 8.11 -3.65 7.14
C LEU A 21 7.58 -4.72 8.11
N VAL A 22 6.57 -5.48 7.71
CA VAL A 22 5.98 -6.56 8.50
C VAL A 22 7.01 -7.63 8.81
N LEU A 23 7.73 -8.12 7.79
CA LEU A 23 8.75 -9.15 7.98
C LEU A 23 9.89 -8.68 8.89
N ARG A 24 10.30 -7.42 8.77
CA ARG A 24 11.39 -6.85 9.57
C ARG A 24 10.99 -6.61 11.02
N HIS A 25 9.76 -6.19 11.28
CA HIS A 25 9.29 -5.89 12.63
C HIS A 25 8.52 -7.04 13.29
N ARG A 26 8.43 -8.20 12.63
CA ARG A 26 7.74 -9.37 13.17
C ARG A 26 8.26 -9.76 14.56
N HIS A 27 9.56 -9.66 14.82
CA HIS A 27 10.12 -10.00 16.14
C HIS A 27 10.27 -8.79 17.06
N THR A 28 10.60 -7.61 16.51
CA THR A 28 11.06 -6.46 17.29
C THR A 28 9.96 -5.63 17.94
N LEU A 29 8.79 -5.52 17.30
CA LEU A 29 7.70 -4.65 17.78
C LEU A 29 6.64 -5.38 18.60
N GLY A 30 6.81 -6.68 18.88
CA GLY A 30 5.77 -7.47 19.56
C GLY A 30 4.42 -7.42 18.83
N ILE A 31 4.42 -7.17 17.51
CA ILE A 31 3.19 -7.00 16.71
C ILE A 31 2.35 -8.26 16.89
N HIS A 32 1.24 -8.13 17.62
CA HIS A 32 0.29 -9.20 17.90
C HIS A 32 -0.10 -9.90 16.59
N ARG A 33 -0.34 -11.22 16.63
CA ARG A 33 -0.75 -12.01 15.46
C ARG A 33 -1.86 -11.34 14.66
N TYR A 34 -2.80 -10.69 15.35
CA TYR A 34 -3.90 -9.93 14.74
C TYR A 34 -3.42 -8.77 13.87
N ALA A 35 -2.50 -7.93 14.36
CA ALA A 35 -1.96 -6.83 13.57
C ALA A 35 -1.18 -7.31 12.34
N ARG A 36 -0.49 -8.46 12.43
CA ARG A 36 0.14 -9.08 11.25
C ARG A 36 -0.88 -9.58 10.23
N PHE A 37 -1.97 -10.18 10.72
CA PHE A 37 -3.08 -10.63 9.88
C PHE A 37 -3.75 -9.45 9.17
N PHE A 38 -4.04 -8.36 9.88
CA PHE A 38 -4.57 -7.13 9.28
C PHE A 38 -3.62 -6.53 8.24
N LEU A 39 -2.31 -6.48 8.52
CA LEU A 39 -1.31 -5.99 7.56
C LEU A 39 -1.19 -6.90 6.32
N ALA A 40 -1.32 -8.21 6.49
CA ALA A 40 -1.36 -9.17 5.37
C ALA A 40 -2.62 -9.02 4.53
N ILE A 41 -3.79 -8.86 5.16
CA ILE A 41 -5.04 -8.53 4.46
C ILE A 41 -4.89 -7.21 3.69
N LEU A 42 -4.27 -6.20 4.31
CA LEU A 42 -4.09 -4.89 3.69
C LEU A 42 -3.13 -4.95 2.50
N ALA A 43 -2.04 -5.72 2.60
CA ALA A 43 -1.14 -6.00 1.48
C ALA A 43 -1.85 -6.76 0.34
N GLY A 44 -2.65 -7.78 0.67
CA GLY A 44 -3.45 -8.51 -0.32
C GLY A 44 -4.52 -7.63 -0.97
N GLY A 45 -5.17 -6.77 -0.18
CA GLY A 45 -6.16 -5.81 -0.64
C GLY A 45 -5.58 -4.78 -1.62
N LEU A 46 -4.35 -4.32 -1.40
CA LEU A 46 -3.64 -3.45 -2.36
C LEU A 46 -3.41 -4.14 -3.71
N VAL A 47 -3.06 -5.44 -3.71
CA VAL A 47 -2.84 -6.20 -4.95
C VAL A 47 -4.15 -6.44 -5.70
N LEU A 48 -5.21 -6.81 -4.97
CA LEU A 48 -6.55 -6.99 -5.54
C LEU A 48 -7.12 -5.67 -6.07
N HIS A 49 -6.88 -4.56 -5.36
CA HIS A 49 -7.29 -3.23 -5.82
C HIS A 49 -6.53 -2.84 -7.10
N ALA A 50 -5.24 -3.14 -7.20
CA ALA A 50 -4.46 -2.90 -8.42
C ALA A 50 -5.01 -3.68 -9.62
N ALA A 51 -5.41 -4.93 -9.40
CA ALA A 51 -6.09 -5.74 -10.43
C ALA A 51 -7.46 -5.14 -10.82
N GLY A 52 -8.24 -4.66 -9.85
CA GLY A 52 -9.49 -3.93 -10.10
C GLY A 52 -9.28 -2.63 -10.89
N GLN A 53 -8.14 -1.94 -10.71
CA GLN A 53 -7.80 -0.77 -11.51
C GLN A 53 -7.56 -1.11 -12.99
N VAL A 54 -7.01 -2.29 -13.29
CA VAL A 54 -6.89 -2.78 -14.68
C VAL A 54 -8.26 -2.96 -15.32
N GLU A 55 -9.20 -3.53 -14.57
CA GLU A 55 -10.58 -3.74 -15.04
C GLU A 55 -11.33 -2.42 -15.26
N ILE A 56 -11.15 -1.45 -14.35
CA ILE A 56 -11.70 -0.09 -14.48
C ILE A 56 -11.08 0.65 -15.67
N LEU A 57 -9.80 0.40 -15.98
CA LEU A 57 -9.12 0.99 -17.13
C LEU A 57 -9.68 0.46 -18.46
N MET A 58 -10.05 -0.83 -18.51
CA MET A 58 -10.67 -1.47 -19.68
C MET A 58 -12.14 -1.04 -19.87
N ASN A 59 -12.88 -0.78 -18.79
CA ASN A 59 -14.32 -0.48 -18.81
C ASN A 59 -14.64 0.99 -18.43
N TYR A 60 -13.76 1.93 -18.79
CA TYR A 60 -13.78 3.32 -18.31
C TYR A 60 -15.11 4.06 -18.57
N ARG A 61 -15.84 4.41 -17.49
CA ARG A 61 -16.96 5.38 -17.51
C ARG A 61 -16.77 6.45 -16.40
N PRO A 62 -16.66 7.76 -16.73
CA PRO A 62 -16.71 8.84 -15.72
C PRO A 62 -18.13 8.93 -15.11
N PRO A 63 -18.31 9.32 -13.82
CA PRO A 63 -17.53 10.30 -13.05
C PRO A 63 -17.02 9.85 -11.66
N ARG A 64 -17.09 8.55 -11.30
CA ARG A 64 -16.74 8.06 -9.94
C ARG A 64 -15.24 7.99 -9.62
N THR A 65 -14.38 8.53 -10.49
CA THR A 65 -12.93 8.27 -10.47
C THR A 65 -12.14 9.05 -9.39
N TYR A 66 -12.76 10.01 -8.68
CA TYR A 66 -12.04 10.87 -7.75
C TYR A 66 -12.33 10.62 -6.27
N SER A 67 -13.40 9.89 -5.93
CA SER A 67 -13.81 9.70 -4.53
C SER A 67 -12.81 8.88 -3.71
N TRP A 68 -12.00 8.05 -4.35
CA TRP A 68 -11.03 7.14 -3.73
C TRP A 68 -9.60 7.69 -3.73
N VAL A 69 -9.33 8.79 -4.45
CA VAL A 69 -8.01 9.44 -4.49
C VAL A 69 -7.51 9.88 -3.11
N PRO A 70 -8.34 10.50 -2.23
CA PRO A 70 -7.89 10.88 -0.89
C PRO A 70 -7.49 9.68 -0.03
N MET A 71 -8.29 8.61 -0.06
CA MET A 71 -8.01 7.37 0.68
C MET A 71 -6.74 6.70 0.18
N TYR A 72 -6.54 6.69 -1.14
CA TYR A 72 -5.34 6.17 -1.76
C TYR A 72 -4.07 6.90 -1.29
N LEU A 73 -4.10 8.24 -1.32
CA LEU A 73 -2.97 9.08 -0.89
C LEU A 73 -2.67 8.89 0.59
N ALA A 74 -3.69 8.80 1.43
CA ALA A 74 -3.53 8.57 2.86
C ALA A 74 -2.87 7.21 3.14
N LEU A 75 -3.35 6.14 2.50
CA LEU A 75 -2.84 4.78 2.72
C LEU A 75 -1.42 4.61 2.20
N ASN A 76 -1.16 4.99 0.95
CA ASN A 76 0.17 4.90 0.37
C ASN A 76 1.14 5.85 1.10
N GLY A 77 0.71 7.06 1.44
CA GLY A 77 1.48 8.02 2.22
C GLY A 77 1.90 7.45 3.58
N ALA A 78 0.98 6.80 4.31
CA ALA A 78 1.28 6.16 5.60
C ALA A 78 2.30 5.02 5.46
N ILE A 79 2.17 4.16 4.43
CA ILE A 79 3.11 3.06 4.18
C ILE A 79 4.50 3.61 3.85
N TRP A 80 4.57 4.61 2.96
CA TRP A 80 5.83 5.20 2.50
C TRP A 80 6.56 5.94 3.61
N THR A 81 5.85 6.78 4.36
CA THR A 81 6.42 7.52 5.50
C THR A 81 6.92 6.57 6.58
N SER A 82 6.16 5.50 6.90
CA SER A 82 6.58 4.47 7.85
C SER A 82 7.85 3.75 7.38
N TYR A 83 7.91 3.38 6.10
CA TYR A 83 9.06 2.70 5.51
C TYR A 83 10.31 3.58 5.49
N LEU A 84 10.16 4.85 5.09
CA LEU A 84 11.26 5.80 5.04
C LEU A 84 11.77 6.09 6.44
N THR A 85 10.89 6.36 7.40
CA THR A 85 11.26 6.59 8.81
C THR A 85 12.03 5.41 9.39
N ASP A 86 11.56 4.18 9.16
CA ASP A 86 12.28 2.96 9.53
C ASP A 86 13.68 2.88 8.89
N ARG A 87 13.78 3.18 7.59
CA ARG A 87 15.07 3.17 6.88
C ARG A 87 16.03 4.24 7.42
N TYR A 88 15.54 5.44 7.72
CA TYR A 88 16.36 6.52 8.28
C TYR A 88 16.84 6.20 9.69
N ARG A 89 15.98 5.62 10.53
CA ARG A 89 16.35 5.22 11.89
C ARG A 89 17.51 4.23 11.88
N ARG A 90 17.50 3.26 10.96
CA ARG A 90 18.58 2.27 10.83
C ARG A 90 19.90 2.83 10.30
N LYS A 91 19.88 3.87 9.48
CA LYS A 91 21.13 4.51 9.02
C LYS A 91 21.86 5.27 10.15
N ARG A 92 21.17 5.54 11.26
CA ARG A 92 21.71 6.26 12.42
C ARG A 92 22.10 5.36 13.59
N ALA A 93 21.74 4.07 13.55
CA ALA A 93 22.07 3.07 14.57
C ALA A 93 23.24 2.22 14.09
#